data_AF-A0A537J1P0-F1
#
_entry.id   AF-A0A537J1P0-F1
#
_cell.length_a   1.000
_cell.length_b   1.000
_cell.length_c   1.000
_cell.angle_alpha   90.00
_cell.angle_beta   90.00
_cell.angle_gamma   90.00
#
_symmetry.space_group_name_H-M   'P 1'
#
loop_
_entity.id
_entity.type
_entity.pdbx_description
1 polymer ?
#
loop_
_entity_poly.entity_id
_entity_poly.type
_entity_poly.pdbx_seq_one_letter_code
_entity_poly.pdbx_strand_id
1 'polypeptide(L)'
;MAWAPDGALTRVEDAGRALARAAGIDAAAGRVLPAAALDAVAGAMADLVVRVIAGQPLPDGGALWITEPLRSAGPFSHIVFSGGVAEYIYGFETSEFGDLGPRLAR
;
A
#
# COMPACT_ATOMS: atom_id res chain seq x y z
N MET A 1 2.62 -4.07 7.18
CA MET A 1 3.73 -5.05 7.09
C MET A 1 4.97 -4.38 7.64
N ALA A 2 5.85 -5.13 8.31
CA ALA A 2 7.10 -4.62 8.84
C ALA A 2 8.26 -5.48 8.36
N TRP A 3 9.39 -4.85 8.09
CA TRP A 3 10.59 -5.47 7.52
C TRP A 3 11.78 -5.33 8.47
N ALA A 4 12.64 -6.34 8.48
CA ALA A 4 13.97 -6.26 9.06
C ALA A 4 14.95 -5.60 8.07
N PRO A 5 16.14 -5.15 8.51
CA PRO A 5 17.15 -4.57 7.64
C PRO A 5 17.63 -5.48 6.51
N ASP A 6 17.46 -6.80 6.65
CA ASP A 6 17.78 -7.81 5.63
C ASP A 6 16.63 -8.04 4.62
N GLY A 7 15.53 -7.29 4.75
CA GLY A 7 14.35 -7.39 3.90
C GLY A 7 13.36 -8.49 4.30
N ALA A 8 13.63 -9.25 5.37
CA ALA A 8 12.69 -10.26 5.85
C ALA A 8 11.50 -9.60 6.54
N LEU A 9 10.29 -10.10 6.27
CA LEU A 9 9.09 -9.67 6.97
C LEU A 9 9.19 -10.07 8.45
N THR A 10 9.20 -9.10 9.36
CA THR A 10 9.18 -9.35 10.81
C THR A 10 7.75 -9.46 11.33
N ARG A 11 6.81 -8.77 10.69
CA ARG A 11 5.39 -8.78 11.06
C ARG A 11 4.48 -8.59 9.84
N VAL A 12 3.42 -9.38 9.79
CA VAL A 12 2.35 -9.27 8.79
C VAL A 12 1.01 -9.22 9.53
N GLU A 13 0.46 -8.02 9.65
CA GLU A 13 -0.90 -7.78 10.17
C GLU A 13 -1.96 -8.27 9.17
N ASP A 14 -3.19 -8.49 9.64
CA ASP A 14 -4.26 -9.08 8.83
C ASP A 14 -4.58 -8.27 7.57
N ALA A 15 -4.60 -6.93 7.65
CA ALA A 15 -4.78 -6.07 6.49
C ALA A 15 -3.64 -6.22 5.48
N GLY A 16 -2.39 -6.31 5.95
CA GLY A 16 -1.23 -6.56 5.10
C GLY A 16 -1.28 -7.95 4.43
N ARG A 17 -1.77 -8.96 5.15
CA ARG A 17 -1.96 -10.31 4.63
C ARG A 17 -3.10 -10.38 3.62
N ALA A 18 -4.18 -9.64 3.85
CA ALA A 18 -5.30 -9.54 2.92
C ALA A 18 -4.87 -8.85 1.62
N LEU A 19 -4.16 -7.72 1.72
CA LEU A 19 -3.59 -7.02 0.59
C LEU A 19 -2.62 -7.91 -0.21
N ALA A 20 -1.71 -8.62 0.48
CA ALA A 20 -0.79 -9.54 -0.19
C ALA A 20 -1.52 -10.67 -0.93
N ARG A 21 -2.54 -11.26 -0.30
CA ARG A 21 -3.37 -12.30 -0.93
C ARG A 21 -4.14 -11.77 -2.15
N ALA A 22 -4.62 -10.53 -2.11
CA ALA A 22 -5.27 -9.89 -3.26
C ALA A 22 -4.30 -9.75 -4.45
N ALA A 23 -3.00 -9.58 -4.17
CA ALA A 23 -1.94 -9.60 -5.19
C ALA A 23 -1.44 -11.02 -5.54
N GLY A 24 -2.07 -12.08 -5.03
CA GLY A 24 -1.64 -13.48 -5.25
C GLY A 24 -0.38 -13.88 -4.46
N ILE A 25 -0.01 -13.11 -3.43
CA ILE A 25 1.22 -13.31 -2.65
C ILE A 25 0.90 -13.86 -1.25
N ASP A 26 1.57 -14.95 -0.88
CA ASP A 26 1.55 -15.48 0.48
C ASP A 26 2.63 -14.82 1.36
N ALA A 27 2.27 -13.70 1.97
CA ALA A 27 3.13 -12.96 2.89
C ALA A 27 3.09 -13.58 4.30
N ALA A 28 4.27 -13.96 4.81
CA ALA A 28 4.45 -14.53 6.14
C ALA A 28 5.72 -13.98 6.81
N ALA A 29 5.72 -13.93 8.15
CA ALA A 29 6.90 -13.53 8.91
C ALA A 29 8.07 -14.51 8.66
N GLY A 30 9.29 -13.98 8.66
CA GLY A 30 10.52 -14.70 8.32
C GLY A 30 10.78 -14.84 6.81
N ARG A 31 9.85 -14.43 5.94
CA ARG A 31 10.05 -14.49 4.49
C ARG A 31 10.59 -13.18 3.93
N VAL A 32 11.54 -13.28 3.00
CA VAL A 32 11.90 -12.21 2.07
C VAL A 32 11.03 -12.38 0.83
N LEU A 33 10.25 -11.35 0.47
CA LEU A 33 9.46 -11.36 -0.75
C LEU A 33 10.33 -10.92 -1.95
N PRO A 34 10.23 -11.57 -3.12
CA PRO A 34 10.94 -11.11 -4.30
C PRO A 34 10.45 -9.73 -4.74
N ALA A 35 11.30 -8.96 -5.43
CA ALA A 35 10.98 -7.60 -5.87
C ALA A 35 9.64 -7.52 -6.63
N ALA A 36 9.41 -8.44 -7.58
CA ALA A 36 8.15 -8.50 -8.33
C ALA A 36 6.91 -8.73 -7.45
N ALA A 37 7.05 -9.46 -6.33
CA ALA A 37 5.95 -9.63 -5.38
C ALA A 37 5.70 -8.33 -4.59
N LEU A 38 6.75 -7.62 -4.19
CA LEU A 38 6.61 -6.31 -3.54
C LEU A 38 5.94 -5.30 -4.48
N ASP A 39 6.31 -5.31 -5.77
CA ASP A 39 5.71 -4.45 -6.79
C ASP A 39 4.23 -4.81 -7.01
N ALA A 40 3.88 -6.09 -7.07
CA ALA A 40 2.49 -6.54 -7.17
C ALA A 40 1.65 -6.11 -5.95
N VAL A 41 2.21 -6.20 -4.74
CA VAL A 41 1.53 -5.76 -3.52
C VAL A 41 1.34 -4.24 -3.47
N ALA A 42 2.36 -3.47 -3.88
CA ALA A 42 2.27 -2.02 -4.00
C ALA A 42 1.21 -1.61 -5.05
N GLY A 43 1.19 -2.27 -6.20
CA GLY A 43 0.19 -2.06 -7.26
C GLY A 43 -1.23 -2.33 -6.78
N ALA A 44 -1.45 -3.45 -6.09
CA ALA A 44 -2.77 -3.77 -5.52
C ALA A 44 -3.25 -2.69 -4.51
N MET A 45 -2.34 -2.11 -3.74
CA MET A 45 -2.68 -1.00 -2.83
C MET A 45 -3.00 0.29 -3.59
N ALA A 46 -2.19 0.63 -4.60
CA ALA A 46 -2.42 1.79 -5.44
C ALA A 46 -3.78 1.70 -6.15
N ASP A 47 -4.14 0.54 -6.69
CA ASP A 47 -5.43 0.29 -7.33
C ASP A 47 -6.59 0.55 -6.36
N LEU A 48 -6.49 0.07 -5.11
CA LEU A 48 -7.51 0.31 -4.09
C LEU A 48 -7.66 1.81 -3.80
N VAL A 49 -6.55 2.54 -3.64
CA VAL A 49 -6.56 3.99 -3.41
C VAL A 49 -7.20 4.73 -4.59
N VAL A 50 -6.83 4.40 -5.82
CA VAL A 50 -7.42 4.99 -7.04
C VAL A 50 -8.92 4.73 -7.11
N ARG A 51 -9.37 3.51 -6.77
CA ARG A 51 -10.80 3.17 -6.73
C ARG A 51 -11.56 4.01 -5.69
N VAL A 52 -10.99 4.21 -4.51
CA VAL A 52 -11.57 5.11 -3.49
C VAL A 52 -11.70 6.53 -4.04
N ILE A 53 -10.62 7.08 -4.63
CA ILE A 53 -10.62 8.43 -5.21
C ILE A 53 -11.68 8.57 -6.31
N ALA A 54 -11.87 7.51 -7.13
CA ALA A 54 -12.87 7.45 -8.19
C ALA A 54 -14.30 7.17 -7.70
N GLY A 55 -14.53 7.04 -6.39
CA GLY A 55 -15.85 6.74 -5.81
C GLY A 55 -16.35 5.31 -6.13
N GLN A 56 -15.45 4.39 -6.46
CA GLN A 56 -15.79 3.01 -6.79
C GLN A 56 -15.88 2.13 -5.53
N PRO A 57 -16.82 1.17 -5.48
CA PRO A 57 -17.02 0.34 -4.30
C PRO A 57 -15.83 -0.59 -4.06
N LEU A 58 -15.23 -0.61 -2.88
CA LEU A 58 -14.11 -1.51 -2.57
C LEU A 58 -14.53 -2.99 -2.53
N PRO A 59 -13.61 -3.92 -2.88
CA PRO A 59 -13.82 -5.35 -2.62
C PRO A 59 -14.10 -5.60 -1.13
N ASP A 60 -14.85 -6.66 -0.84
CA ASP A 60 -15.14 -7.13 0.53
C ASP A 60 -15.71 -6.05 1.48
N GLY A 61 -16.44 -5.07 0.94
CA GLY A 61 -17.12 -4.05 1.74
C GLY A 61 -16.19 -3.08 2.46
N GLY A 62 -14.91 -3.03 2.08
CA GLY A 62 -13.93 -2.14 2.72
C GLY A 62 -13.26 -2.73 3.97
N ALA A 63 -13.06 -4.04 4.02
CA ALA A 63 -12.30 -4.70 5.10
C ALA A 63 -10.88 -4.14 5.34
N LEU A 64 -10.36 -3.32 4.42
CA LEU A 64 -9.05 -2.65 4.51
C LEU A 64 -9.12 -1.24 5.11
N TRP A 65 -10.31 -0.73 5.43
CA TRP A 65 -10.46 0.55 6.11
C TRP A 65 -9.88 0.47 7.53
N ILE A 66 -8.92 1.36 7.83
CA ILE A 66 -8.40 1.56 9.19
C ILE A 66 -9.33 2.49 9.98
N THR A 67 -10.04 3.38 9.28
CA THR A 67 -11.01 4.32 9.82
C THR A 67 -12.27 4.30 8.98
N GLU A 68 -13.38 4.77 9.56
CA GLU A 68 -14.64 4.98 8.82
C GLU A 68 -14.39 5.69 7.46
N PRO A 69 -15.04 5.24 6.37
CA PRO A 69 -14.87 5.86 5.06
C PRO A 69 -15.25 7.34 5.09
N LEU A 70 -14.59 8.13 4.24
CA LEU A 70 -14.99 9.51 4.02
C LEU A 70 -16.41 9.54 3.43
N ARG A 71 -17.30 10.29 4.09
CA ARG A 71 -18.72 10.41 3.71
C ARG A 71 -18.99 11.51 2.67
N SER A 72 -17.96 12.27 2.29
CA SER A 72 -18.07 13.30 1.25
C SER A 72 -17.92 12.66 -0.13
N ALA A 73 -18.92 12.86 -1.00
CA ALA A 73 -18.99 12.24 -2.33
C ALA A 73 -18.36 13.10 -3.45
N GLY A 74 -17.69 14.21 -3.12
CA GLY A 74 -17.04 15.07 -4.11
C GLY A 74 -18.02 15.96 -4.92
N PRO A 75 -17.57 16.51 -6.07
CA PRO A 75 -16.30 16.22 -6.73
C PRO A 75 -15.09 16.84 -6.00
N PHE A 76 -13.97 16.11 -5.98
CA PHE A 76 -12.68 16.65 -5.53
C PHE A 76 -11.90 17.16 -6.76
N SER A 77 -11.42 18.40 -6.70
CA SER A 77 -10.65 19.02 -7.79
C SER A 77 -9.13 18.93 -7.62
N HIS A 78 -8.67 18.45 -6.46
CA HIS A 78 -7.26 18.42 -6.09
C HIS A 78 -6.94 17.10 -5.38
N ILE A 79 -5.72 16.62 -5.59
CA ILE A 79 -5.11 15.48 -4.87
C ILE A 79 -3.88 16.02 -4.16
N VAL A 80 -3.73 15.67 -2.89
CA VAL A 80 -2.56 16.01 -2.08
C VAL A 80 -1.94 14.72 -1.57
N PHE A 81 -0.64 14.53 -1.81
CA PHE A 81 0.14 13.47 -1.20
C PHE A 81 0.81 14.00 0.06
N SER A 82 0.68 13.28 1.16
CA SER A 82 1.31 13.59 2.44
C SER A 82 1.89 12.34 3.11
N GLY A 83 2.76 12.53 4.09
CA GLY A 83 3.45 11.45 4.79
C GLY A 83 4.64 10.89 4.00
N GLY A 84 5.23 9.80 4.50
CA GLY A 84 6.53 9.31 4.01
C GLY A 84 6.55 8.92 2.52
N VAL A 85 5.46 8.39 1.96
CA VAL A 85 5.39 8.07 0.52
C VAL A 85 5.45 9.33 -0.34
N ALA A 86 4.92 10.46 0.15
CA ALA A 86 4.90 11.72 -0.58
C ALA A 86 6.30 12.29 -0.79
N GLU A 87 7.24 12.06 0.14
CA GLU A 87 8.64 12.48 0.00
C GLU A 87 9.29 11.85 -1.24
N TYR A 88 8.94 10.61 -1.58
CA TYR A 88 9.38 9.95 -2.81
C TYR A 88 8.69 10.50 -4.05
N ILE A 89 7.38 10.78 -3.96
CA ILE A 89 6.60 11.35 -5.07
C ILE A 89 7.14 12.73 -5.46
N TYR A 90 7.49 13.55 -4.47
CA TYR A 90 8.07 14.87 -4.70
C TYR A 90 9.59 14.84 -4.97
N GLY A 91 10.23 13.68 -4.84
CA GLY A 91 11.66 13.49 -5.11
C GLY A 91 12.59 14.03 -4.01
N PHE A 92 12.07 14.29 -2.81
CA PHE A 92 12.88 14.68 -1.65
C PHE A 92 13.60 13.50 -1.01
N GLU A 93 13.01 12.30 -1.07
CA GLU A 93 13.64 11.06 -0.62
C GLU A 93 13.92 10.13 -1.82
N THR A 94 15.10 9.51 -1.82
CA THR A 94 15.56 8.60 -2.88
C THR A 94 16.14 7.29 -2.35
N SER A 95 16.30 7.19 -1.03
CA SER A 95 16.86 6.02 -0.34
C SER A 95 15.83 4.88 -0.27
N GLU A 96 16.28 3.63 -0.33
CA GLU A 96 15.40 2.47 -0.14
C GLU A 96 15.54 1.91 1.28
N PHE A 97 14.42 1.77 2.00
CA PHE A 97 14.40 1.18 3.36
C PHE A 97 13.85 -0.25 3.39
N GLY A 98 13.75 -0.90 2.23
CA GLY A 98 13.22 -2.27 2.12
C GLY A 98 11.71 -2.39 2.30
N ASP A 99 10.98 -1.26 2.31
CA ASP A 99 9.53 -1.21 2.39
C ASP A 99 8.86 -0.98 1.02
N LEU A 100 7.54 -0.71 1.05
CA LEU A 100 6.75 -0.42 -0.15
C LEU A 100 6.77 1.05 -0.56
N GLY A 101 7.36 1.95 0.23
CA GLY A 101 7.28 3.40 0.03
C GLY A 101 7.77 3.84 -1.35
N PRO A 102 9.03 3.53 -1.73
CA PRO A 102 9.55 3.85 -3.06
C PRO A 102 8.73 3.25 -4.21
N ARG A 103 8.08 2.10 -3.99
CA ARG A 103 7.28 1.40 -5.00
C ARG A 103 5.92 2.03 -5.21
N LEU A 104 5.29 2.54 -4.14
CA LEU A 104 4.02 3.26 -4.20
C LEU A 104 4.14 4.65 -4.85
N ALA A 105 5.35 5.18 -4.95
CA ALA A 105 5.63 6.48 -5.54
C ALA A 105 5.95 6.44 -7.04
N ARG A 106 5.82 5.27 -7.70
CA ARG A 106 6.17 5.05 -9.11
C ARG A 106 4.97 4.65 -9.95
#